data_AF-A0A7C3YQN5-F1
#
_entry.id   AF-A0A7C3YQN5-F1
#
_cell.length_a   1.000
_cell.length_b   1.000
_cell.length_c   1.000
_cell.angle_alpha   90.00
_cell.angle_beta   90.00
_cell.angle_gamma   90.00
#
_symmetry.space_group_name_H-M   'P 1'
#
loop_
_entity.id
_entity.type
_entity.pdbx_description
1 polymer ?
#
loop_
_entity_poly.entity_id
_entity_poly.type
_entity_poly.pdbx_seq_one_letter_code
_entity_poly.pdbx_strand_id
1 'polypeptide(L)'
;MREALFFDRLPDDVVHCRLCPRLCTIREGKKGFCRVRKNSGGTLYTENYGRVSSCALDPVEKKPLYHFYPGHYILSLGTLGCNLRCGFCQNWQIAHRDAPTGYMAPEAAVAAALSCGDARHPNVGIAFTYSEPLMWYEYVRDTARLGREAGLKNVLVTNGYVEAGPLQELLPLVDAMNIDVKGFTDAYYRGTCAGRLAPVLRTVELAHGHCHLELT
;
A
#
# COMPACT_ATOMS: atom_id res chain seq x y z
N MET A 1 -3.30 -2.20 16.94
CA MET A 1 -2.44 -3.30 16.44
C MET A 1 -3.35 -4.36 15.86
N ARG A 2 -2.96 -4.97 14.76
CA ARG A 2 -3.69 -6.06 14.08
C ARG A 2 -2.69 -7.16 13.78
N GLU A 3 -3.04 -8.42 13.99
CA GLU A 3 -2.16 -9.53 13.59
C GLU A 3 -1.93 -9.45 12.07
N ALA A 4 -0.67 -9.53 11.68
CA ALA A 4 -0.26 -9.38 10.30
C ALA A 4 -0.43 -10.70 9.54
N LEU A 5 -0.72 -10.63 8.26
CA LEU A 5 -0.75 -11.76 7.36
C LEU A 5 0.64 -12.01 6.77
N PHE A 6 0.82 -13.19 6.18
CA PHE A 6 2.04 -13.62 5.47
C PHE A 6 3.29 -13.59 6.33
N PHE A 7 3.33 -14.43 7.35
CA PHE A 7 4.54 -14.70 8.11
C PHE A 7 4.59 -16.14 8.59
N ASP A 8 5.80 -16.66 8.74
CA ASP A 8 6.06 -17.95 9.37
C ASP A 8 6.53 -17.70 10.80
N ARG A 9 6.06 -18.50 11.75
CA ARG A 9 6.63 -18.57 13.11
C ARG A 9 7.86 -19.46 13.09
N LEU A 10 8.96 -18.99 13.67
CA LEU A 10 10.21 -19.72 13.80
C LEU A 10 10.50 -19.96 15.31
N PRO A 11 11.48 -20.82 15.66
CA PRO A 11 11.92 -20.98 17.04
C PRO A 11 12.38 -19.66 17.69
N ASP A 12 12.41 -19.65 19.02
CA ASP A 12 12.90 -18.54 19.86
C ASP A 12 12.13 -17.20 19.67
N ASP A 13 10.81 -17.27 19.51
CA ASP A 13 9.93 -16.12 19.26
C ASP A 13 10.39 -15.28 18.06
N VAL A 14 10.97 -15.90 17.04
CA VAL A 14 11.37 -15.23 15.80
C VAL A 14 10.26 -15.41 14.76
N VAL A 15 10.03 -14.40 13.92
CA VAL A 15 9.10 -14.49 12.78
C VAL A 15 9.80 -14.19 11.47
N HIS A 16 9.38 -14.86 10.41
CA HIS A 16 9.82 -14.59 9.04
C HIS A 16 8.68 -13.96 8.24
N CYS A 17 8.78 -12.68 7.94
CA CYS A 17 7.76 -11.95 7.19
C CYS A 17 7.89 -12.21 5.68
N ARG A 18 6.80 -12.68 5.05
CA ARG A 18 6.73 -13.04 3.63
C ARG A 18 5.90 -12.06 2.78
N LEU A 19 5.52 -10.91 3.32
CA LEU A 19 4.68 -9.95 2.60
C LEU A 19 5.37 -9.38 1.35
N CYS A 20 6.66 -9.07 1.45
CA CYS A 20 7.40 -8.42 0.37
C CYS A 20 8.79 -9.01 0.19
N PRO A 21 9.48 -8.70 -0.93
CA PRO A 21 10.78 -9.30 -1.28
C PRO A 21 11.93 -8.98 -0.33
N ARG A 22 11.66 -8.25 0.76
CA ARG A 22 12.61 -8.08 1.86
C ARG A 22 12.78 -9.33 2.70
N LEU A 23 11.76 -10.19 2.77
CA LEU A 23 11.77 -11.45 3.51
C LEU A 23 12.40 -11.31 4.92
N CYS A 24 11.94 -10.32 5.68
CA CYS A 24 12.58 -9.95 6.94
C CYS A 24 12.43 -11.06 7.99
N THR A 25 13.54 -11.48 8.59
CA THR A 25 13.55 -12.26 9.83
C THR A 25 13.60 -11.30 11.02
N ILE A 26 12.55 -11.31 11.84
CA ILE A 26 12.30 -10.29 12.87
C ILE A 26 12.31 -10.98 14.23
N ARG A 27 13.28 -10.63 15.07
CA ARG A 27 13.37 -11.11 16.46
C ARG A 27 12.32 -10.47 17.35
N GLU A 28 12.06 -11.08 18.50
CA GLU A 28 11.13 -10.55 19.50
C GLU A 28 11.38 -9.07 19.83
N GLY A 29 10.29 -8.30 19.89
CA GLY A 29 10.29 -6.87 20.17
C GLY A 29 10.85 -5.98 19.04
N LYS A 30 11.34 -6.55 17.94
CA LYS A 30 11.90 -5.79 16.81
C LYS A 30 10.87 -5.56 15.70
N LYS A 31 11.20 -4.64 14.79
CA LYS A 31 10.41 -4.31 13.59
C LYS A 31 11.14 -4.70 12.31
N GLY A 32 10.37 -5.00 11.27
CA GLY A 32 10.90 -5.20 9.92
C GLY A 32 11.41 -3.91 9.28
N PHE A 33 12.00 -4.03 8.08
CA PHE A 33 12.57 -2.91 7.34
C PHE A 33 11.58 -1.75 7.15
N CYS A 34 10.30 -2.07 6.95
CA CYS A 34 9.23 -1.09 6.74
C CYS A 34 8.81 -0.31 7.99
N ARG A 35 9.34 -0.65 9.17
CA ARG A 35 9.09 -0.01 10.48
C ARG A 35 7.66 -0.16 11.03
N VAL A 36 6.74 -0.78 10.30
CA VAL A 36 5.32 -0.90 10.70
C VAL A 36 4.88 -2.32 11.05
N ARG A 37 5.73 -3.31 10.77
CA ARG A 37 5.50 -4.71 11.16
C ARG A 37 6.42 -5.08 12.32
N LYS A 38 5.85 -5.37 13.48
CA LYS A 38 6.56 -5.65 14.73
C LYS A 38 6.27 -7.08 15.20
N ASN A 39 7.32 -7.79 15.62
CA ASN A 39 7.16 -9.07 16.29
C ASN A 39 6.91 -8.87 17.78
N SER A 40 5.90 -9.53 18.33
CA SER A 40 5.56 -9.55 19.74
C SER A 40 5.07 -10.95 20.15
N GLY A 41 5.80 -11.62 21.03
CA GLY A 41 5.53 -12.99 21.48
C GLY A 41 5.49 -13.99 20.33
N GLY A 42 6.43 -13.92 19.39
CA GLY A 42 6.47 -14.82 18.22
C GLY A 42 5.30 -14.64 17.24
N THR A 43 4.57 -13.54 17.33
CA THR A 43 3.46 -13.18 16.44
C THR A 43 3.75 -11.84 15.77
N LEU A 44 3.61 -11.78 14.44
CA LEU A 44 3.82 -10.53 13.70
C LEU A 44 2.56 -9.67 13.74
N TYR A 45 2.69 -8.41 14.13
CA TYR A 45 1.61 -7.43 14.14
C TYR A 45 1.93 -6.27 13.20
N THR A 46 0.89 -5.75 12.57
CA THR A 46 0.95 -4.42 11.94
C THR A 46 0.54 -3.34 12.94
N GLU A 47 1.38 -2.32 13.07
CA GLU A 47 1.17 -1.16 13.93
C GLU A 47 0.46 -0.01 13.21
N ASN A 48 0.39 -0.05 11.87
CA ASN A 48 -0.21 1.01 11.06
C ASN A 48 -1.69 0.74 10.68
N TYR A 49 -2.30 -0.36 11.12
CA TYR A 49 -3.72 -0.65 10.81
C TYR A 49 -4.64 0.50 11.24
N GLY A 50 -5.38 1.07 10.28
CA GLY A 50 -6.25 2.23 10.49
C GLY A 50 -5.53 3.53 10.85
N ARG A 51 -4.19 3.58 10.80
CA ARG A 51 -3.40 4.79 11.03
C ARG A 51 -3.30 5.59 9.75
N VAL A 52 -4.06 6.68 9.67
CA VAL A 52 -4.11 7.56 8.50
C VAL A 52 -3.26 8.79 8.76
N SER A 53 -2.21 9.00 7.96
CA SER A 53 -1.35 10.19 8.02
C SER A 53 -1.85 11.31 7.12
N SER A 54 -2.64 10.96 6.09
CA SER A 54 -3.07 11.89 5.06
C SER A 54 -4.41 11.43 4.49
N CYS A 55 -5.34 12.38 4.33
CA CYS A 55 -6.67 12.16 3.77
C CYS A 55 -7.01 13.39 2.91
N ALA A 56 -7.25 13.20 1.62
CA ALA A 56 -7.60 14.28 0.70
C ALA A 56 -8.46 13.77 -0.45
N LEU A 57 -9.44 14.57 -0.88
CA LEU A 57 -10.16 14.32 -2.12
C LEU A 57 -9.36 14.97 -3.26
N ASP A 58 -8.79 14.14 -4.14
CA ASP A 58 -7.88 14.55 -5.21
C ASP A 58 -8.45 14.15 -6.58
N PRO A 59 -8.14 14.85 -7.69
CA PRO A 59 -8.40 14.35 -9.04
C PRO A 59 -7.72 12.99 -9.27
N VAL A 60 -8.36 12.11 -10.04
CA VAL A 60 -7.82 10.78 -10.38
C VAL A 60 -6.47 10.90 -11.11
N GLU A 61 -6.26 11.95 -11.91
CA GLU A 61 -5.02 12.24 -12.63
C GLU A 61 -3.84 12.55 -11.70
N LYS A 62 -4.11 12.95 -10.44
CA LYS A 62 -3.05 13.10 -9.43
C LYS A 62 -2.53 11.74 -8.94
N LYS A 63 -3.24 10.63 -9.19
CA LYS A 63 -2.83 9.24 -8.92
C LYS A 63 -2.11 8.60 -10.12
N PRO A 64 -1.47 9.44 -10.95
CA PRO A 64 -1.19 9.24 -12.38
C PRO A 64 -2.02 8.15 -13.08
N LEU A 65 -3.35 8.29 -13.03
CA LEU A 65 -4.30 7.45 -13.77
C LEU A 65 -5.07 8.32 -14.77
N TYR A 66 -4.61 8.39 -16.00
CA TYR A 66 -5.20 9.27 -17.02
C TYR A 66 -6.33 8.59 -17.81
N HIS A 67 -6.46 7.27 -17.71
CA HIS A 67 -7.38 6.47 -18.52
C HIS A 67 -8.37 5.63 -17.71
N PHE A 68 -8.32 5.71 -16.36
CA PHE A 68 -9.21 4.91 -15.51
C PHE A 68 -10.58 5.60 -15.28
N TYR A 69 -10.58 6.88 -14.86
CA TYR A 69 -11.78 7.71 -14.66
C TYR A 69 -11.43 9.19 -14.84
N PRO A 70 -11.16 9.64 -16.08
CA PRO A 70 -10.74 11.01 -16.33
C PRO A 70 -11.79 12.03 -15.86
N GLY A 71 -11.33 13.13 -15.26
CA GLY A 71 -12.14 14.22 -14.71
C GLY A 71 -12.86 13.91 -13.39
N HIS A 72 -12.75 12.69 -12.87
CA HIS A 72 -13.34 12.32 -11.58
C HIS A 72 -12.37 12.60 -10.42
N TYR A 73 -12.92 12.59 -9.21
CA TYR A 73 -12.16 12.70 -7.98
C TYR A 73 -12.11 11.34 -7.27
N ILE A 74 -11.12 11.17 -6.39
CA ILE A 74 -10.93 9.95 -5.62
C ILE A 74 -10.44 10.28 -4.20
N LEU A 75 -11.06 9.69 -3.18
CA LEU A 75 -10.63 9.87 -1.79
C LEU A 75 -9.28 9.19 -1.59
N SER A 76 -8.24 9.99 -1.41
CA SER A 76 -6.87 9.53 -1.23
C SER A 76 -6.52 9.38 0.24
N LEU A 77 -6.08 8.18 0.62
CA LEU A 77 -5.66 7.83 1.98
C LEU A 77 -4.20 7.37 1.98
N GLY A 78 -3.43 7.81 2.97
CA GLY A 78 -2.06 7.33 3.20
C GLY A 78 -1.76 7.01 4.65
N THR A 79 -0.69 6.23 4.84
CA THR A 79 -0.26 5.74 6.15
C THR A 79 1.25 5.90 6.37
N LEU A 80 1.77 5.30 7.43
CA LEU A 80 3.19 5.22 7.72
C LEU A 80 3.84 3.98 7.12
N GLY A 81 5.14 4.08 6.83
CA GLY A 81 6.01 2.97 6.44
C GLY A 81 6.16 2.77 4.94
N CYS A 82 7.31 2.23 4.55
CA CYS A 82 7.63 1.86 3.18
C CYS A 82 8.73 0.80 3.18
N ASN A 83 8.69 -0.13 2.22
CA ASN A 83 9.65 -1.22 2.08
C ASN A 83 10.79 -0.94 1.08
N LEU A 84 10.81 0.24 0.47
CA LEU A 84 11.95 0.81 -0.26
C LEU A 84 12.56 1.97 0.54
N ARG A 85 13.72 2.48 0.14
CA ARG A 85 14.34 3.71 0.66
C ARG A 85 14.84 4.56 -0.50
N CYS A 86 13.90 5.14 -1.24
CA CYS A 86 14.21 5.93 -2.44
C CYS A 86 14.94 7.23 -2.05
N GLY A 87 16.11 7.48 -2.64
CA GLY A 87 16.89 8.70 -2.40
C GLY A 87 16.19 10.00 -2.80
N PHE A 88 15.13 9.91 -3.59
CA PHE A 88 14.29 11.02 -4.07
C PHE A 88 12.89 11.03 -3.43
N CYS A 89 12.66 10.29 -2.34
CA CYS A 89 11.33 10.15 -1.76
C CYS A 89 10.77 11.50 -1.28
N GLN A 90 9.70 11.98 -1.90
CA GLN A 90 9.01 13.21 -1.49
C GLN A 90 8.25 13.03 -0.17
N ASN A 91 7.71 11.84 0.07
CA ASN A 91 6.93 11.50 1.27
C ASN A 91 7.80 10.81 2.36
N TRP A 92 9.09 11.14 2.42
CA TRP A 92 10.05 10.47 3.30
C TRP A 92 9.68 10.59 4.79
N GLN A 93 8.98 11.66 5.19
CA GLN A 93 8.55 11.89 6.57
C GLN A 93 7.59 10.79 7.05
N ILE A 94 6.59 10.42 6.24
CA ILE A 94 5.64 9.35 6.57
C ILE A 94 6.19 7.95 6.23
N ALA A 95 7.07 7.85 5.22
CA ALA A 95 7.66 6.57 4.82
C ALA A 95 8.77 6.09 5.77
N HIS A 96 9.58 6.99 6.32
CA HIS A 96 10.84 6.67 7.01
C HIS A 96 11.03 7.34 8.37
N ARG A 97 10.08 8.17 8.82
CA ARG A 97 10.04 8.72 10.18
C ARG A 97 8.69 8.47 10.84
N ASP A 98 8.63 8.81 12.11
CA ASP A 98 7.37 8.87 12.83
C ASP A 98 6.67 10.17 12.44
N ALA A 99 5.37 10.09 12.20
CA ALA A 99 4.55 11.23 11.83
C ALA A 99 3.19 11.11 12.52
N PRO A 100 2.49 12.23 12.75
CA PRO A 100 1.14 12.20 13.32
C PRO A 100 0.18 11.40 12.45
N THR A 101 -0.69 10.62 13.09
CA THR A 101 -1.75 9.87 12.40
C THR A 101 -3.04 9.94 13.19
N GLY A 102 -4.17 10.04 12.48
CA GLY A 102 -5.49 9.75 13.03
C GLY A 102 -5.81 8.25 12.94
N TYR A 103 -6.76 7.79 13.75
CA TYR A 103 -7.36 6.48 13.53
C TYR A 103 -8.62 6.61 12.66
N MET A 104 -8.72 5.80 11.61
CA MET A 104 -9.91 5.69 10.77
C MET A 104 -10.19 4.20 10.55
N ALA A 105 -11.34 3.73 11.03
CA ALA A 105 -11.79 2.35 10.76
C ALA A 105 -12.12 2.16 9.26
N PRO A 106 -12.05 0.92 8.72
CA PRO A 106 -12.43 0.64 7.34
C PRO A 106 -13.82 1.18 6.96
N GLU A 107 -14.82 0.99 7.83
CA GLU A 107 -16.19 1.47 7.63
C GLU A 107 -16.25 3.01 7.57
N ALA A 108 -15.44 3.68 8.39
CA ALA A 108 -15.35 5.13 8.38
C ALA A 108 -14.68 5.67 7.10
N ALA A 109 -13.69 4.95 6.56
CA ALA A 109 -13.08 5.29 5.27
C ALA A 109 -14.08 5.16 4.12
N VAL A 110 -14.87 4.07 4.10
CA VAL A 110 -15.93 3.87 3.11
C VAL A 110 -17.04 4.92 3.25
N ALA A 111 -17.49 5.21 4.47
CA ALA A 111 -18.48 6.26 4.71
C ALA A 111 -17.97 7.65 4.30
N ALA A 112 -16.70 7.96 4.54
CA ALA A 112 -16.08 9.21 4.08
C ALA A 112 -16.05 9.28 2.55
N ALA A 113 -15.72 8.18 1.87
CA ALA A 113 -15.71 8.12 0.42
C ALA A 113 -17.12 8.31 -0.18
N LEU A 114 -18.14 7.67 0.39
CA LEU A 114 -19.53 7.82 -0.05
C LEU A 114 -20.11 9.22 0.19
N SER A 115 -19.61 9.94 1.19
CA SER A 115 -20.11 11.28 1.56
C SER A 115 -19.30 12.43 0.98
N CYS A 116 -18.19 12.16 0.28
CA CYS A 116 -17.36 13.17 -0.36
C CYS A 116 -17.61 13.27 -1.87
N GLY A 117 -17.21 14.40 -2.45
CA GLY A 117 -17.50 14.74 -3.84
C GLY A 117 -18.83 15.50 -3.99
N ASP A 118 -19.06 16.04 -5.17
CA ASP A 118 -20.30 16.74 -5.54
C ASP A 118 -20.64 16.51 -7.02
N ALA A 119 -21.71 17.12 -7.52
CA ALA A 119 -22.14 16.95 -8.91
C ALA A 119 -21.11 17.43 -9.96
N ARG A 120 -20.20 18.34 -9.60
CA ARG A 120 -19.09 18.82 -10.44
C ARG A 120 -17.82 18.00 -10.26
N HIS A 121 -17.62 17.44 -9.08
CA HIS A 121 -16.44 16.68 -8.69
C HIS A 121 -16.85 15.33 -8.08
N PRO A 122 -17.41 14.40 -8.87
CA PRO A 122 -17.90 13.13 -8.35
C PRO A 122 -16.74 12.29 -7.82
N ASN A 123 -16.90 11.76 -6.61
CA ASN A 123 -15.95 10.80 -6.05
C ASN A 123 -16.23 9.39 -6.60
N VAL A 124 -15.22 8.77 -7.21
CA VAL A 124 -15.34 7.42 -7.77
C VAL A 124 -15.00 6.32 -6.75
N GLY A 125 -14.25 6.64 -5.71
CA GLY A 125 -13.77 5.59 -4.79
C GLY A 125 -12.70 6.01 -3.80
N ILE A 126 -11.80 5.08 -3.51
CA ILE A 126 -10.70 5.22 -2.56
C ILE A 126 -9.37 4.88 -3.24
N ALA A 127 -8.39 5.78 -3.15
CA ALA A 127 -7.02 5.56 -3.54
C ALA A 127 -6.11 5.41 -2.31
N PHE A 128 -5.41 4.28 -2.19
CA PHE A 128 -4.40 4.07 -1.17
C PHE A 128 -3.03 4.49 -1.72
N THR A 129 -2.39 5.50 -1.12
CA THR A 129 -1.27 6.25 -1.74
C THR A 129 -0.36 6.95 -0.69
N TYR A 130 0.46 7.90 -1.16
CA TYR A 130 1.45 8.73 -0.46
C TYR A 130 2.69 7.99 0.05
N SER A 131 2.54 6.94 0.86
CA SER A 131 3.67 6.13 1.35
C SER A 131 3.81 4.82 0.56
N GLU A 132 3.49 3.68 1.15
CA GLU A 132 3.41 2.41 0.45
C GLU A 132 2.17 1.63 0.91
N PRO A 133 1.09 1.61 0.10
CA PRO A 133 -0.16 0.97 0.50
C PRO A 133 -0.02 -0.55 0.71
N LEU A 134 0.94 -1.22 0.06
CA LEU A 134 1.17 -2.65 0.29
C LEU A 134 1.76 -2.91 1.69
N MET A 135 2.40 -1.94 2.34
CA MET A 135 2.78 -2.04 3.75
C MET A 135 1.61 -1.76 4.72
N TRP A 136 0.46 -1.38 4.17
CA TRP A 136 -0.82 -1.22 4.86
C TRP A 136 -1.80 -2.35 4.53
N TYR A 137 -1.26 -3.51 4.12
CA TYR A 137 -1.97 -4.62 3.49
C TYR A 137 -3.30 -4.97 4.16
N GLU A 138 -3.30 -5.23 5.47
CA GLU A 138 -4.50 -5.69 6.18
C GLU A 138 -5.61 -4.64 6.14
N TYR A 139 -5.26 -3.36 6.30
CA TYR A 139 -6.22 -2.27 6.25
C TYR A 139 -6.75 -2.04 4.83
N VAL A 140 -5.86 -2.07 3.84
CA VAL A 140 -6.22 -1.95 2.42
C VAL A 140 -7.17 -3.08 2.03
N ARG A 141 -6.85 -4.34 2.34
CA ARG A 141 -7.72 -5.50 2.07
C ARG A 141 -9.09 -5.33 2.71
N ASP A 142 -9.13 -5.04 4.00
CA ASP A 142 -10.38 -4.96 4.76
C ASP A 142 -11.26 -3.77 4.27
N THR A 143 -10.64 -2.63 3.98
CA THR A 143 -11.33 -1.43 3.45
C THR A 143 -11.77 -1.63 2.01
N ALA A 144 -10.94 -2.23 1.15
CA ALA A 144 -11.25 -2.47 -0.26
C ALA A 144 -12.43 -3.43 -0.43
N ARG A 145 -12.52 -4.46 0.43
CA ARG A 145 -13.69 -5.35 0.46
C ARG A 145 -14.98 -4.57 0.71
N LEU A 146 -15.01 -3.75 1.76
CA LEU A 146 -16.17 -2.92 2.10
C LEU A 146 -16.46 -1.85 1.03
N GLY A 147 -15.43 -1.25 0.45
CA GLY A 147 -15.57 -0.26 -0.62
C GLY A 147 -16.25 -0.87 -1.85
N ARG A 148 -15.84 -2.07 -2.24
CA ARG A 148 -16.45 -2.80 -3.36
C ARG A 148 -17.91 -3.16 -3.08
N GLU A 149 -18.22 -3.62 -1.87
CA GLU A 149 -19.61 -3.89 -1.43
C GLU A 149 -20.49 -2.63 -1.52
N ALA A 150 -19.91 -1.44 -1.32
CA ALA A 150 -20.57 -0.15 -1.46
C ALA A 150 -20.53 0.45 -2.88
N GLY A 151 -20.01 -0.26 -3.88
CA GLY A 151 -19.91 0.20 -5.26
C GLY A 151 -18.77 1.21 -5.53
N LEU A 152 -17.86 1.42 -4.58
CA LEU A 152 -16.67 2.27 -4.75
C LEU A 152 -15.56 1.54 -5.50
N LYS A 153 -14.75 2.31 -6.25
CA LYS A 153 -13.52 1.80 -6.86
C LYS A 153 -12.35 1.81 -5.88
N ASN A 154 -11.53 0.77 -5.92
CA ASN A 154 -10.31 0.68 -5.11
C ASN A 154 -9.08 0.86 -5.99
N VAL A 155 -8.25 1.85 -5.65
CA VAL A 155 -7.03 2.19 -6.39
C VAL A 155 -5.80 2.04 -5.52
N LEU A 156 -4.73 1.44 -6.05
CA LEU A 156 -3.41 1.44 -5.40
C LEU A 156 -2.42 2.30 -6.20
N VAL A 157 -1.77 3.26 -5.53
CA VAL A 157 -0.59 3.94 -6.04
C VAL A 157 0.61 3.42 -5.25
N THR A 158 1.41 2.56 -5.86
CA THR A 158 2.38 1.70 -5.16
C THR A 158 3.72 1.65 -5.86
N ASN A 159 4.78 1.38 -5.11
CA ASN A 159 6.09 1.03 -5.67
C ASN A 159 6.16 -0.41 -6.23
N GLY A 160 5.09 -1.21 -6.06
CA GLY A 160 4.97 -2.57 -6.59
C GLY A 160 5.91 -3.60 -5.97
N TYR A 161 6.61 -3.30 -4.88
CA TYR A 161 7.60 -4.19 -4.28
C TYR A 161 6.93 -5.18 -3.32
N VAL A 162 6.26 -6.20 -3.83
CA VAL A 162 5.48 -7.18 -3.05
C VAL A 162 5.72 -8.62 -3.53
N GLU A 163 5.48 -9.59 -2.66
CA GLU A 163 5.51 -11.01 -3.06
C GLU A 163 4.28 -11.38 -3.87
N ALA A 164 4.41 -12.37 -4.76
CA ALA A 164 3.36 -12.76 -5.70
C ALA A 164 2.09 -13.27 -4.99
N GLY A 165 2.24 -14.11 -3.96
CA GLY A 165 1.11 -14.66 -3.20
C GLY A 165 0.24 -13.57 -2.55
N PRO A 166 0.82 -12.68 -1.71
CA PRO A 166 0.07 -11.54 -1.18
C PRO A 166 -0.57 -10.66 -2.25
N LEU A 167 0.11 -10.40 -3.36
CA LEU A 167 -0.48 -9.62 -4.45
C LEU A 167 -1.70 -10.32 -5.05
N GLN A 168 -1.61 -11.63 -5.34
CA GLN A 168 -2.70 -12.41 -5.92
C GLN A 168 -3.94 -12.45 -5.02
N GLU A 169 -3.78 -12.48 -3.69
CA GLU A 169 -4.90 -12.39 -2.76
C GLU A 169 -5.56 -11.00 -2.75
N LEU A 170 -4.80 -9.94 -3.03
CA LEU A 170 -5.30 -8.57 -3.01
C LEU A 170 -5.94 -8.13 -4.33
N LEU A 171 -5.40 -8.58 -5.48
CA LEU A 171 -5.81 -8.17 -6.82
C LEU A 171 -7.33 -8.25 -7.09
N PRO A 172 -8.09 -9.28 -6.63
CA PRO A 172 -9.53 -9.32 -6.82
C PRO A 172 -10.32 -8.14 -6.22
N LEU A 173 -9.70 -7.40 -5.29
CA LEU A 173 -10.29 -6.24 -4.62
C LEU A 173 -9.87 -4.91 -5.24
N VAL A 174 -8.96 -4.91 -6.23
CA VAL A 174 -8.34 -3.70 -6.79
C VAL A 174 -8.87 -3.46 -8.20
N ASP A 175 -9.43 -2.27 -8.46
CA ASP A 175 -9.95 -1.91 -9.78
C ASP A 175 -8.88 -1.24 -10.67
N ALA A 176 -7.94 -0.50 -10.06
CA ALA A 176 -6.79 0.05 -10.76
C ALA A 176 -5.52 0.14 -9.92
N MET A 177 -4.38 0.09 -10.60
CA MET A 177 -3.07 0.34 -10.04
C MET A 177 -2.32 1.38 -10.87
N ASN A 178 -1.67 2.31 -10.18
CA ASN A 178 -0.51 2.99 -10.71
C ASN A 178 0.74 2.41 -10.02
N ILE A 179 1.65 1.85 -10.81
CA ILE A 179 2.89 1.25 -10.30
C ILE A 179 4.07 2.11 -10.72
N ASP A 180 4.81 2.64 -9.74
CA ASP A 180 6.04 3.38 -9.98
C ASP A 180 7.19 2.41 -10.34
N VAL A 181 7.54 2.34 -11.62
CA VAL A 181 8.76 1.70 -12.12
C VAL A 181 9.89 2.74 -12.08
N LYS A 182 10.50 2.84 -10.89
CA LYS A 182 11.44 3.90 -10.50
C LYS A 182 12.73 3.97 -11.34
N GLY A 183 12.99 2.97 -12.18
CA GLY A 183 14.11 2.91 -13.11
C GLY A 183 14.16 1.56 -13.83
N PHE A 184 14.87 1.47 -14.95
CA PHE A 184 14.92 0.25 -15.77
C PHE A 184 16.19 -0.58 -15.60
N THR A 185 16.95 -0.35 -14.51
CA THR A 185 18.13 -1.16 -14.19
C THR A 185 18.12 -1.63 -12.73
N ASP A 186 18.61 -2.86 -12.50
CA ASP A 186 18.78 -3.39 -11.14
C ASP A 186 19.83 -2.59 -10.35
N ALA A 187 20.83 -2.02 -11.03
CA ALA A 187 21.83 -1.14 -10.43
C ALA A 187 21.19 0.11 -9.81
N TYR A 188 20.25 0.76 -10.53
CA TYR A 188 19.50 1.91 -10.00
C TYR A 188 18.67 1.52 -8.78
N TYR A 189 17.94 0.39 -8.85
CA TYR A 189 17.14 -0.08 -7.73
C TYR A 189 17.98 -0.37 -6.47
N ARG A 190 19.14 -1.01 -6.64
CA ARG A 190 20.05 -1.32 -5.54
C ARG A 190 20.66 -0.05 -4.94
N GLY A 191 21.15 0.87 -5.78
CA GLY A 191 21.85 2.07 -5.35
C GLY A 191 20.93 3.16 -4.79
N THR A 192 19.78 3.39 -5.42
CA THR A 192 18.91 4.54 -5.13
C THR A 192 17.64 4.17 -4.37
N CYS A 193 17.09 2.96 -4.56
CA CYS A 193 15.84 2.53 -3.90
C CYS A 193 16.06 1.55 -2.75
N ALA A 194 17.30 1.09 -2.56
CA ALA A 194 17.67 -0.05 -1.72
C ALA A 194 16.88 -1.33 -2.05
N GLY A 195 16.38 -1.50 -3.27
CA GLY A 195 15.53 -2.62 -3.69
C GLY A 195 16.10 -3.40 -4.86
N ARG A 196 15.23 -4.12 -5.57
CA ARG A 196 15.54 -4.87 -6.81
C ARG A 196 14.49 -4.54 -7.88
N LEU A 197 14.88 -4.52 -9.15
CA LEU A 197 13.93 -4.21 -10.23
C LEU A 197 12.96 -5.37 -10.50
N ALA A 198 13.49 -6.60 -10.55
CA ALA A 198 12.73 -7.79 -10.96
C ALA A 198 11.41 -8.00 -10.19
N PRO A 199 11.34 -7.81 -8.85
CA PRO A 199 10.07 -7.91 -8.14
C PRO A 199 9.01 -6.88 -8.56
N VAL A 200 9.42 -5.67 -8.94
CA VAL A 200 8.49 -4.64 -9.41
C VAL A 200 7.93 -5.00 -10.78
N LEU A 201 8.78 -5.45 -11.70
CA LEU A 201 8.34 -5.91 -13.03
C LEU A 201 7.38 -7.09 -12.94
N ARG A 202 7.63 -8.04 -12.04
CA ARG A 202 6.70 -9.15 -11.77
C ARG A 202 5.33 -8.64 -11.29
N THR A 203 5.29 -7.63 -10.43
CA THR A 203 4.02 -7.03 -9.99
C THR A 203 3.29 -6.37 -11.16
N VAL A 204 4.00 -5.66 -12.04
CA VAL A 204 3.44 -5.09 -13.27
C VAL A 204 2.81 -6.16 -14.15
N GLU A 205 3.54 -7.25 -14.42
CA GLU A 205 3.05 -8.38 -15.23
C GLU A 205 1.81 -9.04 -14.62
N LEU A 206 1.79 -9.24 -13.30
CA LEU A 206 0.64 -9.80 -12.60
C LEU A 206 -0.56 -8.84 -12.62
N ALA A 207 -0.35 -7.54 -12.40
CA ALA A 207 -1.43 -6.56 -12.35
C ALA A 207 -2.09 -6.32 -13.72
N HIS A 208 -1.32 -6.37 -14.81
CA HIS A 208 -1.80 -6.12 -16.18
C HIS A 208 -2.97 -7.04 -16.58
N GLY A 209 -3.01 -8.27 -16.06
CA GLY A 209 -4.08 -9.23 -16.34
C GLY A 209 -5.31 -9.13 -15.43
N HIS A 210 -5.31 -8.24 -14.42
CA HIS A 210 -6.33 -8.26 -13.34
C HIS A 210 -7.07 -6.94 -13.13
N CYS A 211 -6.42 -5.81 -13.35
CA CYS A 211 -6.99 -4.48 -13.09
C CYS A 211 -6.49 -3.46 -14.11
N HIS A 212 -7.08 -2.27 -14.13
CA HIS A 212 -6.56 -1.18 -14.96
C HIS A 212 -5.17 -0.78 -14.47
N LEU A 213 -4.18 -0.75 -15.36
CA LEU A 213 -2.79 -0.52 -14.99
C LEU A 213 -2.19 0.64 -15.77
N GLU A 214 -1.64 1.61 -15.05
CA GLU A 214 -0.75 2.64 -15.59
C GLU A 214 0.58 2.63 -14.82
N LEU A 215 1.65 3.09 -15.46
CA LEU A 215 3.00 3.06 -14.92
C LEU A 215 3.59 4.47 -14.88
N THR A 216 4.43 4.74 -13.88
CA THR A 216 5.21 5.98 -13.73
C THR A 216 6.68 5.74 -13.45
#